data_AF-A0A2M8QAE5-F1
#
_entry.id   AF-A0A2M8QAE5-F1
#
_cell.length_a   1.000
_cell.length_b   1.000
_cell.length_c   1.000
_cell.angle_alpha   90.00
_cell.angle_beta   90.00
_cell.angle_gamma   90.00
#
_symmetry.space_group_name_H-M   'P 1'
#
loop_
_entity.id
_entity.type
_entity.pdbx_description
1 polymer ?
#
loop_
_entity_poly.entity_id
_entity_poly.type
_entity_poly.pdbx_seq_one_letter_code
_entity_poly.pdbx_strand_id
1 'polypeptide(L)'
;MLKLEYNDKLGRVIRMDDVDTIGRSTYAMLEDAFTTGRTEEALALSDYYLKELCIMHDILMTWAQDIIRFMIVRDAHAAQPTAQALSAAICKAWRDFEFGVAPLRRLQAAIRDGDASRASAALERLWLEFKIPHDVLVAWINEMLNYLSKTTEQHVLDSILETHQSIWGDRYATWDQMTPWEKVALTVEGMRGHLSGASRKGDVIVREEEDRFVIAFDPCGTGGVLRRGDPETGRPAYRTDGVNREPHDWTWGKVGVHWYCSHCAIAMEWLPGRRRGHPLRPLDHTLDHQAPCVWYVYKDESQTRAYHYPRTGLVKPA
;
A
#
# COMPACT_ATOMS: atom_id res chain seq x y z
N MET A 1 20.19 -11.48 3.07
CA MET A 1 19.70 -12.89 3.07
C MET A 1 18.22 -12.92 3.46
N LEU A 2 17.44 -13.93 3.01
CA LEU A 2 16.05 -14.11 3.47
C LEU A 2 16.01 -14.36 4.99
N LYS A 3 15.17 -13.62 5.70
CA LYS A 3 14.91 -13.78 7.14
C LYS A 3 13.42 -13.68 7.39
N LEU A 4 12.75 -14.82 7.49
CA LEU A 4 11.36 -14.90 7.94
C LEU A 4 11.35 -15.04 9.47
N GLU A 5 11.02 -13.96 10.17
CA GLU A 5 11.11 -13.89 11.63
C GLU A 5 9.75 -13.56 12.23
N TYR A 6 9.42 -14.17 13.38
CA TYR A 6 8.24 -13.79 14.14
C TYR A 6 8.48 -12.44 14.80
N ASN A 7 7.57 -11.50 14.55
CA ASN A 7 7.62 -10.18 15.15
C ASN A 7 6.55 -10.05 16.24
N ASP A 8 6.99 -9.95 17.50
CA ASP A 8 6.08 -9.89 18.66
C ASP A 8 5.10 -8.72 18.63
N LYS A 9 5.52 -7.57 18.07
CA LYS A 9 4.71 -6.35 17.98
C LYS A 9 3.60 -6.47 16.93
N LEU A 10 3.79 -7.32 15.93
CA LEU A 10 2.82 -7.62 14.88
C LEU A 10 2.04 -8.90 15.14
N GLY A 11 2.50 -9.76 16.04
CA GLY A 11 1.90 -11.07 16.33
C GLY A 11 1.97 -12.06 15.17
N ARG A 12 2.95 -11.91 14.26
CA ARG A 12 3.09 -12.74 13.04
C ARG A 12 4.49 -12.70 12.46
N VAL A 13 4.74 -13.62 11.54
CA VAL A 13 5.97 -13.62 10.72
C VAL A 13 5.99 -12.45 9.74
N ILE A 14 7.16 -11.85 9.58
CA ILE A 14 7.47 -10.80 8.59
C ILE A 14 8.89 -11.03 8.03
N ARG A 15 9.14 -10.58 6.78
CA ARG A 15 10.49 -10.52 6.21
C ARG A 15 11.31 -9.42 6.88
N MET A 16 12.37 -9.83 7.57
CA MET A 16 13.36 -8.98 8.25
C MET A 16 14.73 -9.08 7.58
N ASP A 17 14.74 -9.29 6.26
CA ASP A 17 15.94 -9.41 5.44
C ASP A 17 16.90 -8.22 5.66
N ASP A 18 18.15 -8.35 5.21
CA ASP A 18 19.09 -7.22 5.21
C ASP A 18 18.73 -6.17 4.14
N VAL A 19 19.28 -4.96 4.27
CA VAL A 19 19.00 -3.82 3.38
C VAL A 19 19.18 -4.16 1.89
N ASP A 20 20.20 -4.94 1.55
CA ASP A 20 20.50 -5.32 0.17
C ASP A 20 19.49 -6.33 -0.42
N THR A 21 18.68 -6.97 0.43
CA THR A 21 17.74 -8.03 0.01
C THR A 21 16.28 -7.62 0.16
N ILE A 22 15.94 -6.80 1.16
CA ILE A 22 14.54 -6.54 1.52
C ILE A 22 13.72 -5.90 0.39
N GLY A 23 14.39 -5.17 -0.50
CA GLY A 23 13.79 -4.56 -1.69
C GLY A 23 13.35 -5.55 -2.78
N ARG A 24 13.92 -6.76 -2.78
CA ARG A 24 13.56 -7.82 -3.75
C ARG A 24 12.18 -8.37 -3.41
N SER A 25 11.30 -8.44 -4.41
CA SER A 25 9.94 -8.96 -4.23
C SER A 25 9.92 -10.42 -3.75
N THR A 26 8.89 -10.77 -2.97
CA THR A 26 8.67 -12.15 -2.53
C THR A 26 8.41 -13.06 -3.73
N TYR A 27 7.73 -12.56 -4.77
CA TYR A 27 7.59 -13.26 -6.06
C TYR A 27 8.96 -13.66 -6.62
N ALA A 28 9.87 -12.71 -6.80
CA ALA A 28 11.16 -12.97 -7.44
C ALA A 28 12.04 -13.90 -6.61
N MET A 29 11.93 -13.85 -5.27
CA MET A 29 12.64 -14.78 -4.38
C MET A 29 12.03 -16.18 -4.45
N LEU A 30 10.72 -16.28 -4.51
CA LEU A 30 9.99 -17.54 -4.62
C LEU A 30 10.31 -18.27 -5.93
N GLU A 31 10.28 -17.53 -7.05
CA GLU A 31 10.66 -18.04 -8.37
C GLU A 31 12.08 -18.60 -8.40
N ASP A 32 13.04 -17.82 -7.90
CA ASP A 32 14.43 -18.24 -7.76
C ASP A 32 14.57 -19.45 -6.83
N ALA A 33 13.85 -19.50 -5.71
CA ALA A 33 13.91 -20.63 -4.79
C ALA A 33 13.45 -21.94 -5.44
N PHE A 34 12.29 -21.97 -6.12
CA PHE A 34 11.83 -23.22 -6.72
C PHE A 34 12.59 -23.59 -7.99
N THR A 35 13.08 -22.62 -8.77
CA THR A 35 13.89 -22.90 -9.98
C THR A 35 15.27 -23.47 -9.63
N THR A 36 15.81 -23.12 -8.46
CA THR A 36 17.10 -23.64 -7.96
C THR A 36 16.96 -24.84 -7.03
N GLY A 37 15.75 -25.41 -6.87
CA GLY A 37 15.50 -26.59 -6.06
C GLY A 37 15.53 -26.36 -4.54
N ARG A 38 15.45 -25.11 -4.08
CA ARG A 38 15.34 -24.74 -2.65
C ARG A 38 13.89 -24.89 -2.18
N THR A 39 13.41 -26.13 -2.13
CA THR A 39 11.99 -26.48 -1.90
C THR A 39 11.43 -25.92 -0.60
N GLU A 40 12.14 -26.04 0.53
CA GLU A 40 11.65 -25.55 1.83
C GLU A 40 11.50 -24.02 1.84
N GLU A 41 12.51 -23.31 1.31
CA GLU A 41 12.49 -21.85 1.16
C GLU A 41 11.33 -21.41 0.26
N ALA A 42 11.13 -22.09 -0.87
CA ALA A 42 10.04 -21.80 -1.79
C ALA A 42 8.66 -22.02 -1.15
N LEU A 43 8.48 -23.08 -0.36
CA LEU A 43 7.21 -23.31 0.34
C LEU A 43 6.94 -22.19 1.36
N ALA A 44 7.92 -21.82 2.19
CA ALA A 44 7.79 -20.74 3.16
C ALA A 44 7.49 -19.38 2.51
N LEU A 45 8.18 -19.06 1.41
CA LEU A 45 7.93 -17.86 0.62
C LEU A 45 6.54 -17.87 -0.04
N SER A 46 6.03 -19.04 -0.46
CA SER A 46 4.70 -19.15 -1.07
C SER A 46 3.57 -18.79 -0.10
N ASP A 47 3.65 -19.25 1.15
CA ASP A 47 2.69 -18.92 2.21
C ASP A 47 2.78 -17.44 2.58
N TYR A 48 4.02 -16.93 2.73
CA TYR A 48 4.25 -15.52 3.01
C TYR A 48 3.74 -14.60 1.88
N TYR A 49 3.94 -14.99 0.62
CA TYR A 49 3.50 -14.19 -0.52
C TYR A 49 1.99 -14.03 -0.58
N LEU A 50 1.22 -15.11 -0.38
CA LEU A 50 -0.25 -15.01 -0.30
C LEU A 50 -0.65 -14.09 0.85
N LYS A 51 0.03 -14.18 2.00
CA LYS A 51 -0.24 -13.31 3.14
C LYS A 51 -0.05 -11.83 2.79
N GLU A 52 1.05 -11.46 2.13
CA GLU A 52 1.30 -10.07 1.71
C GLU A 52 0.20 -9.53 0.79
N LEU A 53 -0.21 -10.33 -0.20
CA LEU A 53 -1.27 -9.98 -1.14
C LEU A 53 -2.63 -9.81 -0.45
N CYS A 54 -3.00 -10.74 0.42
CA CYS A 54 -4.26 -10.66 1.18
C CYS A 54 -4.31 -9.44 2.10
N ILE A 55 -3.21 -9.12 2.81
CA ILE A 55 -3.16 -7.95 3.69
C ILE A 55 -3.51 -6.67 2.89
N MET A 56 -2.95 -6.48 1.70
CA MET A 56 -3.24 -5.28 0.90
C MET A 56 -4.63 -5.31 0.27
N HIS A 57 -5.12 -6.48 -0.16
CA HIS A 57 -6.50 -6.64 -0.62
C HIS A 57 -7.50 -6.24 0.47
N ASP A 58 -7.33 -6.76 1.68
CA ASP A 58 -8.23 -6.50 2.81
C ASP A 58 -8.25 -5.02 3.20
N ILE A 59 -7.08 -4.37 3.15
CA ILE A 59 -6.93 -2.92 3.38
C ILE A 59 -7.70 -2.11 2.33
N LEU A 60 -7.49 -2.39 1.04
CA LEU A 60 -8.16 -1.68 -0.04
C LEU A 60 -9.67 -1.89 -0.01
N MET A 61 -10.11 -3.12 0.25
CA MET A 61 -11.53 -3.44 0.35
C MET A 61 -12.20 -2.78 1.55
N THR A 62 -11.49 -2.69 2.67
CA THR A 62 -11.98 -1.96 3.86
C THR A 62 -12.09 -0.48 3.57
N TRP A 63 -11.11 0.11 2.91
CA TRP A 63 -11.18 1.51 2.52
C TRP A 63 -12.34 1.78 1.55
N ALA A 64 -12.49 0.96 0.52
CA ALA A 64 -13.57 1.10 -0.46
C ALA A 64 -14.94 1.02 0.22
N GLN A 65 -15.15 0.04 1.10
CA GLN A 65 -16.41 -0.10 1.84
C GLN A 65 -16.68 1.11 2.73
N ASP A 66 -15.67 1.65 3.41
CA ASP A 66 -15.85 2.80 4.29
C ASP A 66 -16.13 4.09 3.53
N ILE A 67 -15.54 4.29 2.34
CA ILE A 67 -15.90 5.41 1.46
C ILE A 67 -17.38 5.28 1.03
N ILE A 68 -17.82 4.07 0.65
CA ILE A 68 -19.23 3.83 0.27
C ILE A 68 -20.16 4.13 1.45
N ARG A 69 -19.80 3.67 2.65
CA ARG A 69 -20.56 3.96 3.89
C ARG A 69 -20.65 5.47 4.13
N PHE A 70 -19.52 6.17 4.02
CA PHE A 70 -19.46 7.63 4.16
C PHE A 70 -20.39 8.33 3.17
N MET A 71 -20.36 7.93 1.89
CA MET A 71 -21.25 8.45 0.85
C MET A 71 -22.73 8.22 1.18
N ILE A 72 -23.10 7.03 1.66
CA ILE A 72 -24.49 6.71 2.01
C ILE A 72 -24.98 7.55 3.20
N VAL A 73 -24.16 7.72 4.24
CA VAL A 73 -24.51 8.58 5.39
C VAL A 73 -24.67 10.02 4.94
N ARG A 74 -23.73 10.52 4.14
CA ARG A 74 -23.69 11.93 3.74
C ARG A 74 -24.78 12.29 2.73
N ASP A 75 -24.90 11.52 1.64
CA ASP A 75 -25.73 11.89 0.48
C ASP A 75 -27.17 11.38 0.60
N ALA A 76 -27.37 10.22 1.23
CA ALA A 76 -28.70 9.66 1.44
C ALA A 76 -29.26 9.96 2.84
N HIS A 77 -28.49 10.65 3.69
CA HIS A 77 -28.84 10.93 5.09
C HIS A 77 -29.26 9.69 5.87
N ALA A 78 -28.70 8.53 5.51
CA ALA A 78 -29.04 7.26 6.15
C ALA A 78 -28.40 7.17 7.53
N ALA A 79 -29.10 6.53 8.48
CA ALA A 79 -28.51 6.21 9.77
C ALA A 79 -27.32 5.24 9.62
N GLN A 80 -26.33 5.36 10.51
CA GLN A 80 -25.10 4.55 10.48
C GLN A 80 -25.34 3.03 10.33
N PRO A 81 -26.30 2.39 11.06
CA PRO A 81 -26.56 0.96 10.90
C PRO A 81 -27.03 0.59 9.47
N THR A 82 -27.85 1.44 8.85
CA THR A 82 -28.33 1.23 7.48
C THR A 82 -27.19 1.39 6.48
N ALA A 83 -26.38 2.44 6.63
CA ALA A 83 -25.22 2.67 5.76
C ALA A 83 -24.20 1.52 5.86
N GLN A 84 -23.96 1.01 7.06
CA GLN A 84 -23.08 -0.15 7.30
C GLN A 84 -23.60 -1.41 6.62
N ALA A 85 -24.91 -1.69 6.74
CA ALA A 85 -25.52 -2.86 6.11
C ALA A 85 -25.45 -2.79 4.58
N LEU A 86 -25.72 -1.62 4.00
CA LEU A 86 -25.69 -1.41 2.55
C LEU A 86 -24.25 -1.48 2.00
N SER A 87 -23.28 -0.81 2.64
CA SER A 87 -21.89 -0.87 2.18
C SER A 87 -21.32 -2.29 2.29
N ALA A 88 -21.65 -3.01 3.37
CA ALA A 88 -21.27 -4.42 3.52
C ALA A 88 -21.91 -5.30 2.43
N ALA A 89 -23.18 -5.09 2.09
CA ALA A 89 -23.85 -5.84 1.03
C ALA A 89 -23.21 -5.59 -0.35
N ILE A 90 -22.86 -4.33 -0.67
CA ILE A 90 -22.19 -3.95 -1.92
C ILE A 90 -20.81 -4.62 -2.04
N CYS A 91 -20.04 -4.65 -0.94
CA CYS A 91 -18.68 -5.21 -0.93
C CYS A 91 -18.63 -6.71 -0.63
N LYS A 92 -19.78 -7.37 -0.36
CA LYS A 92 -19.82 -8.76 0.13
C LYS A 92 -19.06 -9.73 -0.75
N ALA A 93 -19.31 -9.71 -2.05
CA ALA A 93 -18.65 -10.63 -2.99
C ALA A 93 -17.13 -10.48 -2.98
N TRP A 94 -16.63 -9.26 -2.87
CA TRP A 94 -15.20 -8.97 -2.84
C TRP A 94 -14.49 -9.42 -1.56
N ARG A 95 -15.24 -9.50 -0.45
CA ARG A 95 -14.73 -9.97 0.84
C ARG A 95 -14.84 -11.48 1.01
N ASP A 96 -15.91 -12.08 0.51
CA ASP A 96 -16.16 -13.51 0.68
C ASP A 96 -15.40 -14.35 -0.35
N PHE A 97 -14.96 -13.76 -1.47
CA PHE A 97 -14.24 -14.49 -2.50
C PHE A 97 -12.84 -14.87 -2.01
N GLU A 98 -12.53 -16.15 -2.07
CA GLU A 98 -11.25 -16.71 -1.63
C GLU A 98 -10.19 -16.57 -2.74
N PHE A 99 -9.52 -15.41 -2.79
CA PHE A 99 -8.43 -15.14 -3.74
C PHE A 99 -7.19 -15.97 -3.43
N GLY A 100 -6.52 -16.50 -4.45
CA GLY A 100 -5.17 -17.03 -4.34
C GLY A 100 -5.02 -18.42 -3.73
N VAL A 101 -6.01 -18.99 -3.06
CA VAL A 101 -5.86 -20.29 -2.40
C VAL A 101 -5.72 -21.43 -3.40
N ALA A 102 -6.55 -21.47 -4.44
CA ALA A 102 -6.45 -22.49 -5.48
C ALA A 102 -5.10 -22.46 -6.23
N PRO A 103 -4.61 -21.30 -6.73
CA PRO A 103 -3.29 -21.25 -7.36
C PRO A 103 -2.14 -21.48 -6.36
N LEU A 104 -2.23 -21.03 -5.10
CA LEU A 104 -1.21 -21.35 -4.09
C LEU A 104 -1.08 -22.87 -3.89
N ARG A 105 -2.19 -23.61 -3.75
CA ARG A 105 -2.14 -25.08 -3.61
C ARG A 105 -1.48 -25.75 -4.82
N ARG A 106 -1.76 -25.25 -6.03
CA ARG A 106 -1.14 -25.75 -7.27
C ARG A 106 0.36 -25.44 -7.32
N LEU A 107 0.75 -24.24 -6.89
CA LEU A 107 2.13 -23.81 -6.78
C LEU A 107 2.90 -24.70 -5.81
N GLN A 108 2.39 -24.90 -4.60
CA GLN A 108 3.02 -25.74 -3.58
C GLN A 108 3.12 -27.21 -4.01
N ALA A 109 2.12 -27.75 -4.70
CA ALA A 109 2.20 -29.08 -5.28
C ALA A 109 3.32 -29.18 -6.32
N ALA A 110 3.41 -28.23 -7.25
CA ALA A 110 4.45 -28.21 -8.27
C ALA A 110 5.86 -28.02 -7.67
N ILE A 111 6.00 -27.20 -6.63
CA ILE A 111 7.25 -27.04 -5.88
C ILE A 111 7.70 -28.37 -5.26
N ARG A 112 6.78 -29.12 -4.64
CA ARG A 112 7.08 -30.45 -4.05
C ARG A 112 7.44 -31.48 -5.12
N ASP A 113 6.80 -31.41 -6.29
CA ASP A 113 7.10 -32.28 -7.44
C ASP A 113 8.43 -31.93 -8.13
N GLY A 114 9.06 -30.79 -7.80
CA GLY A 114 10.24 -30.28 -8.49
C GLY A 114 9.95 -29.78 -9.92
N ASP A 115 8.68 -29.54 -10.26
CA ASP A 115 8.26 -29.07 -11.59
C ASP A 115 8.24 -27.54 -11.64
N ALA A 116 9.41 -26.96 -11.97
CA ALA A 116 9.58 -25.51 -12.04
C ALA A 116 8.66 -24.83 -13.07
N SER A 117 8.32 -25.51 -14.17
CA SER A 117 7.43 -24.97 -15.21
C SER A 117 5.99 -24.87 -14.68
N ARG A 118 5.48 -25.93 -14.05
CA ARG A 118 4.16 -25.89 -13.39
C ARG A 118 4.13 -24.90 -12.22
N ALA A 119 5.21 -24.80 -11.46
CA ALA A 119 5.32 -23.83 -10.37
C ALA A 119 5.24 -22.40 -10.89
N SER A 120 6.00 -22.06 -11.94
CA SER A 120 5.98 -20.73 -12.56
C SER A 120 4.58 -20.34 -13.04
N ALA A 121 3.89 -21.26 -13.74
CA ALA A 121 2.52 -21.01 -14.21
C ALA A 121 1.52 -20.80 -13.05
N ALA A 122 1.66 -21.53 -11.96
CA ALA A 122 0.80 -21.39 -10.78
C ALA A 122 1.10 -20.10 -10.00
N LEU A 123 2.38 -19.70 -9.87
CA LEU A 123 2.79 -18.44 -9.27
C LEU A 123 2.24 -17.24 -10.06
N GLU A 124 2.33 -17.29 -11.39
CA GLU A 124 1.77 -16.26 -12.26
C GLU A 124 0.26 -16.13 -12.09
N ARG A 125 -0.44 -17.26 -12.00
CA ARG A 125 -1.89 -17.26 -11.74
C ARG A 125 -2.22 -16.65 -10.38
N LEU A 126 -1.48 -16.99 -9.34
CA LEU A 126 -1.64 -16.40 -8.00
C LEU A 126 -1.46 -14.88 -8.06
N TRP A 127 -0.41 -14.41 -8.70
CA TRP A 127 -0.16 -12.97 -8.86
C TRP A 127 -1.27 -12.25 -9.64
N LEU A 128 -1.71 -12.80 -10.78
CA LEU A 128 -2.77 -12.20 -11.60
C LEU A 128 -4.12 -12.11 -10.86
N GLU A 129 -4.43 -13.08 -10.00
CA GLU A 129 -5.65 -13.06 -9.17
C GLU A 129 -5.70 -11.88 -8.20
N PHE A 130 -4.56 -11.28 -7.85
CA PHE A 130 -4.51 -10.06 -7.03
C PHE A 130 -4.23 -8.81 -7.85
N LYS A 131 -3.36 -8.87 -8.87
CA LYS A 131 -2.97 -7.70 -9.67
C LYS A 131 -4.16 -7.06 -10.38
N ILE A 132 -4.97 -7.87 -11.05
CA ILE A 132 -6.07 -7.34 -11.85
C ILE A 132 -7.11 -6.65 -10.95
N PRO A 133 -7.61 -7.29 -9.87
CA PRO A 133 -8.61 -6.64 -9.02
C PRO A 133 -8.02 -5.47 -8.23
N HIS A 134 -6.76 -5.57 -7.78
CA HIS A 134 -6.06 -4.47 -7.12
C HIS A 134 -6.10 -3.17 -7.95
N ASP A 135 -5.74 -3.24 -9.23
CA ASP A 135 -5.72 -2.06 -10.10
C ASP A 135 -7.11 -1.44 -10.28
N VAL A 136 -8.16 -2.28 -10.38
CA VAL A 136 -9.55 -1.83 -10.44
C VAL A 136 -9.96 -1.16 -9.12
N LEU A 137 -9.59 -1.71 -7.98
CA LEU A 137 -9.89 -1.15 -6.66
C LEU A 137 -9.25 0.23 -6.47
N VAL A 138 -7.98 0.39 -6.88
CA VAL A 138 -7.29 1.69 -6.81
C VAL A 138 -8.02 2.74 -7.65
N ALA A 139 -8.39 2.40 -8.89
CA ALA A 139 -9.15 3.31 -9.75
C ALA A 139 -10.54 3.61 -9.18
N TRP A 140 -11.23 2.61 -8.63
CA TRP A 140 -12.55 2.79 -8.02
C TRP A 140 -12.50 3.73 -6.81
N ILE A 141 -11.51 3.57 -5.93
CA ILE A 141 -11.29 4.46 -4.81
C ILE A 141 -11.03 5.89 -5.30
N ASN A 142 -10.17 6.06 -6.32
CA ASN A 142 -9.94 7.38 -6.90
C ASN A 142 -11.24 8.03 -7.40
N GLU A 143 -12.10 7.28 -8.09
CA GLU A 143 -13.35 7.81 -8.62
C GLU A 143 -14.40 8.09 -7.55
N MET A 144 -14.45 7.31 -6.47
CA MET A 144 -15.33 7.64 -5.35
C MET A 144 -14.89 8.93 -4.67
N LEU A 145 -13.58 9.11 -4.43
CA LEU A 145 -13.05 10.37 -3.89
C LEU A 145 -13.26 11.54 -4.87
N ASN A 146 -13.11 11.30 -6.18
CA ASN A 146 -13.44 12.27 -7.22
C ASN A 146 -14.90 12.71 -7.13
N TYR A 147 -15.83 11.77 -6.99
CA TYR A 147 -17.24 12.08 -6.79
C TYR A 147 -17.46 12.94 -5.53
N LEU A 148 -16.79 12.65 -4.40
CA LEU A 148 -16.88 13.49 -3.20
C LEU A 148 -16.41 14.92 -3.47
N SER A 149 -15.32 15.08 -4.24
CA SER A 149 -14.68 16.36 -4.54
C SER A 149 -15.55 17.31 -5.38
N LYS A 150 -16.51 16.78 -6.15
CA LYS A 150 -17.37 17.58 -7.04
C LYS A 150 -18.23 18.59 -6.29
N THR A 151 -18.57 18.31 -5.05
CA THR A 151 -19.26 19.27 -4.17
C THR A 151 -18.26 20.16 -3.45
N THR A 152 -17.25 19.55 -2.83
CA THR A 152 -16.12 20.24 -2.19
C THR A 152 -14.98 19.26 -1.94
N GLU A 153 -13.74 19.73 -2.11
CA GLU A 153 -12.53 18.95 -1.85
C GLU A 153 -12.40 18.57 -0.37
N GLN A 154 -13.02 19.33 0.54
CA GLN A 154 -13.07 19.01 1.97
C GLN A 154 -13.69 17.64 2.25
N HIS A 155 -14.69 17.22 1.45
CA HIS A 155 -15.29 15.89 1.63
C HIS A 155 -14.31 14.75 1.37
N VAL A 156 -13.29 14.95 0.55
CA VAL A 156 -12.21 13.96 0.36
C VAL A 156 -11.42 13.82 1.65
N LEU A 157 -11.03 14.94 2.27
CA LEU A 157 -10.34 14.93 3.55
C LEU A 157 -11.20 14.27 4.63
N ASP A 158 -12.47 14.67 4.77
CA ASP A 158 -13.37 14.12 5.78
C ASP A 158 -13.55 12.60 5.66
N SER A 159 -13.73 12.11 4.43
CA SER A 159 -13.83 10.67 4.16
C SER A 159 -12.54 9.95 4.56
N ILE A 160 -11.37 10.46 4.15
CA ILE A 160 -10.08 9.85 4.50
C ILE A 160 -9.86 9.86 6.02
N LEU A 161 -10.21 10.93 6.72
CA LEU A 161 -10.09 11.02 8.18
C LEU A 161 -11.03 10.05 8.91
N GLU A 162 -12.27 9.90 8.44
CA GLU A 162 -13.22 8.95 9.02
C GLU A 162 -12.76 7.50 8.79
N THR A 163 -12.29 7.19 7.59
CA THR A 163 -11.79 5.86 7.22
C THR A 163 -10.39 5.55 7.79
N HIS A 164 -9.65 6.55 8.27
CA HIS A 164 -8.26 6.36 8.71
C HIS A 164 -8.14 5.32 9.82
N GLN A 165 -9.03 5.34 10.82
CA GLN A 165 -8.93 4.44 11.97
C GLN A 165 -9.19 2.98 11.58
N SER A 166 -10.14 2.71 10.69
CA SER A 166 -10.48 1.35 10.26
C SER A 166 -9.42 0.72 9.36
N ILE A 167 -8.60 1.54 8.68
CA ILE A 167 -7.58 1.05 7.75
C ILE A 167 -6.19 0.98 8.41
N TRP A 168 -5.83 2.02 9.17
CA TRP A 168 -4.47 2.21 9.66
C TRP A 168 -4.33 2.02 11.17
N GLY A 169 -5.44 2.02 11.92
CA GLY A 169 -5.45 1.93 13.37
C GLY A 169 -4.70 0.71 13.88
N ASP A 170 -5.18 -0.49 13.55
CA ASP A 170 -4.57 -1.73 14.02
C ASP A 170 -3.19 -1.98 13.39
N ARG A 171 -3.01 -1.64 12.10
CA ARG A 171 -1.74 -1.86 11.39
C ARG A 171 -0.58 -1.06 11.99
N TYR A 172 -0.84 0.14 12.51
CA TYR A 172 0.17 1.02 13.11
C TYR A 172 0.02 1.20 14.62
N ALA A 173 -0.83 0.40 15.27
CA ALA A 173 -1.05 0.46 16.71
C ALA A 173 0.26 0.30 17.51
N THR A 174 1.18 -0.53 17.01
CA THR A 174 2.48 -0.79 17.64
C THR A 174 3.64 -0.05 16.98
N TRP A 175 3.39 0.90 16.07
CA TRP A 175 4.42 1.64 15.33
C TRP A 175 5.46 2.27 16.26
N ASP A 176 5.01 2.92 17.33
CA ASP A 176 5.90 3.65 18.26
C ASP A 176 6.77 2.70 19.10
N GLN A 177 6.45 1.41 19.12
CA GLN A 177 7.23 0.36 19.79
C GLN A 177 8.23 -0.32 18.84
N MET A 178 8.13 -0.08 17.53
CA MET A 178 8.99 -0.68 16.52
C MET A 178 10.33 0.04 16.40
N THR A 179 11.38 -0.75 16.19
CA THR A 179 12.68 -0.28 15.72
C THR A 179 12.53 0.34 14.32
N PRO A 180 13.45 1.23 13.92
CA PRO A 180 13.48 1.77 12.55
C PRO A 180 13.48 0.68 11.47
N TRP A 181 14.17 -0.44 11.69
CA TRP A 181 14.23 -1.53 10.71
C TRP A 181 12.89 -2.27 10.59
N GLU A 182 12.19 -2.52 11.70
CA GLU A 182 10.84 -3.11 11.65
C GLU A 182 9.84 -2.19 10.92
N LYS A 183 9.96 -0.87 11.09
CA LYS A 183 9.15 0.12 10.36
C LYS A 183 9.42 0.07 8.85
N VAL A 184 10.68 -0.11 8.45
CA VAL A 184 11.06 -0.34 7.04
C VAL A 184 10.44 -1.65 6.54
N ALA A 185 10.63 -2.76 7.24
CA ALA A 185 10.09 -4.06 6.86
C ALA A 185 8.56 -4.04 6.67
N LEU A 186 7.82 -3.44 7.61
CA LEU A 186 6.36 -3.29 7.52
C LEU A 186 5.92 -2.39 6.36
N THR A 187 6.71 -1.37 6.06
CA THR A 187 6.48 -0.47 4.91
C THR A 187 6.69 -1.22 3.59
N VAL A 188 7.82 -1.91 3.47
CA VAL A 188 8.16 -2.66 2.26
C VAL A 188 7.17 -3.80 2.02
N GLU A 189 6.75 -4.53 3.05
CA GLU A 189 5.71 -5.56 2.93
C GLU A 189 4.41 -5.01 2.34
N GLY A 190 3.96 -3.85 2.84
CA GLY A 190 2.77 -3.20 2.29
C GLY A 190 2.94 -2.80 0.83
N MET A 191 4.12 -2.30 0.48
CA MET A 191 4.40 -1.84 -0.89
C MET A 191 4.65 -2.98 -1.88
N ARG A 192 5.11 -4.14 -1.38
CA ARG A 192 5.14 -5.42 -2.11
C ARG A 192 3.74 -5.91 -2.41
N GLY A 193 2.84 -5.93 -1.43
CA GLY A 193 1.43 -6.28 -1.64
C GLY A 193 0.68 -5.29 -2.55
N HIS A 194 1.11 -4.02 -2.59
CA HIS A 194 0.65 -3.03 -3.57
C HIS A 194 1.31 -3.17 -4.95
N LEU A 195 2.12 -4.21 -5.15
CA LEU A 195 2.69 -4.59 -6.43
C LEU A 195 3.63 -3.54 -7.01
N SER A 196 4.35 -2.79 -6.15
CA SER A 196 5.28 -1.74 -6.60
C SER A 196 6.35 -2.25 -7.56
N GLY A 197 6.99 -1.31 -8.28
CA GLY A 197 8.07 -1.62 -9.21
C GLY A 197 7.58 -1.88 -10.64
N ALA A 198 8.50 -1.75 -11.60
CA ALA A 198 8.21 -1.87 -13.03
C ALA A 198 7.71 -3.27 -13.43
N SER A 199 8.16 -4.32 -12.72
CA SER A 199 7.71 -5.70 -12.89
C SER A 199 6.27 -5.92 -12.43
N ARG A 200 5.73 -4.99 -11.62
CA ARG A 200 4.47 -5.13 -10.88
C ARG A 200 4.42 -6.36 -9.97
N LYS A 201 5.59 -6.87 -9.56
CA LYS A 201 5.72 -8.03 -8.67
C LYS A 201 6.08 -7.64 -7.23
N GLY A 202 6.20 -6.34 -6.95
CA GLY A 202 6.42 -5.81 -5.60
C GLY A 202 7.83 -5.28 -5.34
N ASP A 203 8.70 -5.20 -6.35
CA ASP A 203 10.07 -4.74 -6.14
C ASP A 203 10.11 -3.27 -5.69
N VAL A 204 10.99 -2.98 -4.73
CA VAL A 204 11.23 -1.63 -4.22
C VAL A 204 12.73 -1.38 -4.05
N ILE A 205 13.13 -0.11 -4.02
CA ILE A 205 14.50 0.28 -3.75
C ILE A 205 14.58 0.71 -2.29
N VAL A 206 15.48 0.11 -1.51
CA VAL A 206 15.76 0.50 -0.13
C VAL A 206 17.23 0.89 -0.02
N ARG A 207 17.49 2.05 0.57
CA ARG A 207 18.83 2.52 0.88
C ARG A 207 18.89 3.02 2.31
N GLU A 208 19.96 2.65 3.01
CA GLU A 208 20.26 3.20 4.32
C GLU A 208 21.14 4.46 4.17
N GLU A 209 20.77 5.51 4.89
CA GLU A 209 21.58 6.70 5.16
C GLU A 209 21.91 6.76 6.67
N GLU A 210 22.77 7.70 7.06
CA GLU A 210 23.17 7.88 8.46
C GLU A 210 21.96 8.10 9.37
N ASP A 211 21.06 9.01 9.00
CA ASP A 211 19.92 9.47 9.80
C ASP A 211 18.60 8.74 9.51
N ARG A 212 18.50 8.02 8.38
CA ARG A 212 17.21 7.49 7.87
C ARG A 212 17.38 6.36 6.86
N PHE A 213 16.27 5.70 6.56
CA PHE A 213 16.12 4.82 5.41
C PHE A 213 15.30 5.53 4.33
N VAL A 214 15.73 5.36 3.08
CA VAL A 214 15.06 5.88 1.89
C VAL A 214 14.45 4.71 1.14
N ILE A 215 13.14 4.74 0.95
CA ILE A 215 12.39 3.70 0.25
C ILE A 215 11.76 4.33 -0.98
N ALA A 216 12.12 3.87 -2.17
CA ALA A 216 11.59 4.38 -3.43
C ALA A 216 10.78 3.32 -4.17
N PHE A 217 9.60 3.72 -4.65
CA PHE A 217 8.69 2.90 -5.42
C PHE A 217 8.62 3.42 -6.84
N ASP A 218 9.07 2.63 -7.81
CA ASP A 218 9.17 3.06 -9.21
C ASP A 218 8.54 2.06 -10.21
N PRO A 219 7.26 2.26 -10.56
CA PRO A 219 6.30 3.16 -9.95
C PRO A 219 5.85 2.68 -8.55
N CYS A 220 5.28 3.59 -7.76
CA CYS A 220 4.36 3.21 -6.70
C CYS A 220 3.22 2.41 -7.31
N GLY A 221 2.96 1.22 -6.76
CA GLY A 221 2.09 0.28 -7.43
C GLY A 221 0.59 0.60 -7.43
N THR A 222 0.20 1.73 -6.84
CA THR A 222 -1.18 2.23 -6.81
C THR A 222 -1.31 3.52 -7.60
N GLY A 223 -1.27 4.68 -6.94
CA GLY A 223 -1.38 6.00 -7.58
C GLY A 223 -0.28 6.28 -8.61
N GLY A 224 0.92 5.70 -8.41
CA GLY A 224 1.99 5.76 -9.40
C GLY A 224 1.64 5.07 -10.72
N VAL A 225 1.06 3.88 -10.66
CA VAL A 225 0.56 3.16 -11.85
C VAL A 225 -0.70 3.79 -12.41
N LEU A 226 -1.60 4.30 -11.56
CA LEU A 226 -2.80 5.02 -11.99
C LEU A 226 -2.44 6.19 -12.93
N ARG A 227 -1.47 7.03 -12.51
CA ARG A 227 -1.07 8.25 -13.23
C ARG A 227 -0.08 8.02 -14.38
N ARG A 228 0.75 6.97 -14.29
CA ARG A 228 1.81 6.66 -15.26
C ARG A 228 1.33 5.69 -16.35
N GLY A 229 0.42 4.79 -16.01
CA GLY A 229 0.18 3.56 -16.76
C GLY A 229 0.91 2.37 -16.12
N ASP A 230 0.56 1.17 -16.58
CA ASP A 230 1.15 -0.07 -16.13
C ASP A 230 2.37 -0.42 -17.00
N PRO A 231 3.60 -0.31 -16.48
CA PRO A 231 4.80 -0.64 -17.24
C PRO A 231 4.92 -2.11 -17.62
N GLU A 232 4.27 -3.02 -16.88
CA GLU A 232 4.37 -4.46 -17.14
C GLU A 232 3.53 -4.86 -18.36
N THR A 233 2.32 -4.30 -18.49
CA THR A 233 1.41 -4.60 -19.62
C THR A 233 1.47 -3.57 -20.75
N GLY A 234 2.08 -2.40 -20.52
CA GLY A 234 1.99 -1.25 -21.41
C GLY A 234 0.63 -0.54 -21.39
N ARG A 235 -0.26 -0.87 -20.43
CA ARG A 235 -1.56 -0.17 -20.29
C ARG A 235 -1.29 1.33 -20.04
N PRO A 236 -1.95 2.25 -20.77
CA PRO A 236 -1.76 3.67 -20.54
C PRO A 236 -2.28 4.09 -19.16
N ALA A 237 -1.95 5.31 -18.74
CA ALA A 237 -2.51 5.93 -17.54
C ALA A 237 -4.04 5.85 -17.53
N TYR A 238 -4.61 5.66 -16.34
CA TYR A 238 -6.05 5.66 -16.15
C TYR A 238 -6.58 7.07 -16.41
N ARG A 239 -7.60 7.19 -17.27
CA ARG A 239 -8.20 8.48 -17.63
C ARG A 239 -9.18 8.90 -16.54
N THR A 240 -8.87 9.99 -15.86
CA THR A 240 -9.69 10.55 -14.78
C THR A 240 -9.48 12.06 -14.67
N ASP A 241 -10.49 12.78 -14.19
CA ASP A 241 -10.41 14.16 -13.72
C ASP A 241 -10.33 14.25 -12.17
N GLY A 242 -10.20 13.10 -11.51
CA GLY A 242 -10.10 12.92 -10.06
C GLY A 242 -8.77 13.37 -9.47
N VAL A 243 -8.51 14.66 -9.61
CA VAL A 243 -7.37 15.38 -9.04
C VAL A 243 -7.87 16.60 -8.28
N ASN A 244 -7.07 17.06 -7.32
CA ASN A 244 -7.36 18.32 -6.65
C ASN A 244 -7.13 19.53 -7.55
N ARG A 245 -7.98 20.54 -7.38
CA ARG A 245 -8.02 21.81 -8.12
C ARG A 245 -7.46 22.95 -7.29
N GLU A 246 -7.51 22.85 -5.97
CA GLU A 246 -6.96 23.84 -5.05
C GLU A 246 -5.78 23.26 -4.27
N PRO A 247 -4.72 24.05 -4.00
CA PRO A 247 -3.62 23.58 -3.16
C PRO A 247 -4.09 23.47 -1.70
N HIS A 248 -3.80 22.34 -1.06
CA HIS A 248 -4.06 22.12 0.36
C HIS A 248 -2.80 21.67 1.07
N ASP A 249 -2.67 21.93 2.38
CA ASP A 249 -1.59 21.36 3.19
C ASP A 249 -1.56 19.83 3.04
N TRP A 250 -2.74 19.21 3.07
CA TRP A 250 -2.94 17.77 2.92
C TRP A 250 -2.87 17.26 1.46
N THR A 251 -2.46 18.10 0.52
CA THR A 251 -2.04 17.72 -0.85
C THR A 251 -0.63 18.24 -1.16
N TRP A 252 0.22 18.37 -0.14
CA TRP A 252 1.58 18.91 -0.24
C TRP A 252 1.67 20.36 -0.76
N GLY A 253 0.58 21.12 -0.68
CA GLY A 253 0.45 22.46 -1.24
C GLY A 253 0.43 22.50 -2.77
N LYS A 254 0.11 21.37 -3.44
CA LYS A 254 0.15 21.21 -4.89
C LYS A 254 -1.26 21.10 -5.47
N VAL A 255 -1.43 21.44 -6.75
CA VAL A 255 -2.64 21.17 -7.56
C VAL A 255 -2.33 20.03 -8.53
N GLY A 256 -3.34 19.23 -8.89
CA GLY A 256 -3.19 18.10 -9.82
C GLY A 256 -2.75 16.78 -9.18
N VAL A 257 -2.76 16.70 -7.85
CA VAL A 257 -2.59 15.45 -7.10
C VAL A 257 -3.85 14.61 -7.25
N HIS A 258 -3.71 13.36 -7.70
CA HIS A 258 -4.82 12.42 -7.77
C HIS A 258 -5.41 12.20 -6.37
N TRP A 259 -6.74 12.10 -6.28
CA TRP A 259 -7.39 11.89 -4.99
C TRP A 259 -6.97 10.61 -4.29
N TYR A 260 -6.66 9.57 -5.07
CA TYR A 260 -6.01 8.40 -4.48
C TYR A 260 -4.68 8.79 -3.81
N CYS A 261 -3.79 9.54 -4.46
CA CYS A 261 -2.48 9.88 -3.88
C CYS A 261 -2.56 10.77 -2.62
N SER A 262 -3.59 11.62 -2.48
CA SER A 262 -3.69 12.53 -1.32
C SER A 262 -3.79 11.79 0.01
N HIS A 263 -4.30 10.55 0.03
CA HIS A 263 -4.35 9.75 1.27
C HIS A 263 -2.96 9.53 1.88
N CYS A 264 -1.90 9.45 1.05
CA CYS A 264 -0.54 9.31 1.54
C CYS A 264 -0.11 10.56 2.32
N ALA A 265 -0.36 11.75 1.77
CA ALA A 265 -0.09 13.01 2.45
C ALA A 265 -0.88 13.11 3.77
N ILE A 266 -2.17 12.75 3.74
CA ILE A 266 -3.05 12.81 4.90
C ILE A 266 -2.60 11.85 6.00
N ALA A 267 -2.48 10.56 5.68
CA ALA A 267 -2.27 9.50 6.66
C ALA A 267 -0.84 9.43 7.20
N MET A 268 0.15 9.86 6.41
CA MET A 268 1.56 9.71 6.78
C MET A 268 2.20 11.01 7.29
N GLU A 269 1.71 12.17 6.86
CA GLU A 269 2.31 13.46 7.18
C GLU A 269 1.33 14.36 7.93
N TRP A 270 0.22 14.76 7.30
CA TRP A 270 -0.67 15.80 7.81
C TRP A 270 -1.35 15.42 9.13
N LEU A 271 -1.97 14.23 9.19
CA LEU A 271 -2.67 13.77 10.39
C LEU A 271 -1.70 13.41 11.53
N PRO A 272 -0.63 12.61 11.31
CA PRO A 272 0.34 12.34 12.35
C PRO A 272 1.05 13.60 12.84
N GLY A 273 1.44 14.50 11.94
CA GLY A 273 2.02 15.80 12.30
C GLY A 273 1.15 16.52 13.32
N ARG A 274 -0.14 16.71 13.02
CA ARG A 274 -1.08 17.42 13.92
C ARG A 274 -1.36 16.69 15.23
N ARG A 275 -1.25 15.36 15.28
CA ARG A 275 -1.49 14.57 16.50
C ARG A 275 -0.25 14.40 17.37
N ARG A 276 0.93 14.34 16.78
CA ARG A 276 2.19 13.92 17.43
C ARG A 276 3.27 15.00 17.43
N GLY A 277 3.11 16.04 16.62
CA GLY A 277 4.12 17.09 16.41
C GLY A 277 5.15 16.76 15.32
N HIS A 278 5.10 15.59 14.70
CA HIS A 278 5.95 15.21 13.56
C HIS A 278 5.26 14.19 12.65
N PRO A 279 5.64 14.09 11.35
CA PRO A 279 5.14 13.06 10.45
C PRO A 279 5.44 11.63 10.94
N LEU A 280 4.60 10.67 10.53
CA LEU A 280 4.84 9.24 10.72
C LEU A 280 5.88 8.72 9.72
N ARG A 281 5.69 9.06 8.44
CA ARG A 281 6.59 8.74 7.34
C ARG A 281 6.60 9.92 6.37
N PRO A 282 7.64 10.76 6.39
CA PRO A 282 7.76 11.84 5.42
C PRO A 282 7.83 11.33 3.98
N LEU A 283 7.24 12.07 3.04
CA LEU A 283 7.20 11.71 1.62
C LEU A 283 7.79 12.81 0.74
N ASP A 284 8.34 12.39 -0.40
CA ASP A 284 8.65 13.27 -1.52
C ASP A 284 7.84 12.86 -2.76
N HIS A 285 6.53 13.15 -2.70
CA HIS A 285 5.64 13.05 -3.86
C HIS A 285 5.95 14.15 -4.88
N THR A 286 5.98 13.82 -6.16
CA THR A 286 6.21 14.75 -7.27
C THR A 286 5.02 14.78 -8.23
N LEU A 287 4.83 15.88 -8.96
CA LEU A 287 3.85 15.94 -10.06
C LEU A 287 4.39 15.34 -11.36
N ASP A 288 5.66 14.95 -11.40
CA ASP A 288 6.19 14.18 -12.51
C ASP A 288 5.71 12.73 -12.41
N HIS A 289 4.84 12.34 -13.34
CA HIS A 289 4.23 11.01 -13.41
C HIS A 289 5.25 9.89 -13.63
N GLN A 290 6.44 10.21 -14.15
CA GLN A 290 7.53 9.27 -14.39
C GLN A 290 8.50 9.15 -13.22
N ALA A 291 8.45 10.04 -12.24
CA ALA A 291 9.29 9.95 -11.06
C ALA A 291 8.80 8.88 -10.06
N PRO A 292 9.70 8.30 -9.25
CA PRO A 292 9.31 7.40 -8.17
C PRO A 292 8.57 8.14 -7.04
N CYS A 293 7.79 7.40 -6.25
CA CYS A 293 7.33 7.89 -4.96
C CYS A 293 8.37 7.51 -3.91
N VAL A 294 8.88 8.49 -3.15
CA VAL A 294 9.93 8.27 -2.15
C VAL A 294 9.38 8.49 -0.74
N TRP A 295 9.58 7.51 0.13
CA TRP A 295 9.20 7.54 1.53
C TRP A 295 10.44 7.45 2.41
N TYR A 296 10.37 8.07 3.58
CA TYR A 296 11.45 8.07 4.56
C TYR A 296 11.00 7.39 5.85
N VAL A 297 11.88 6.58 6.42
CA VAL A 297 11.80 6.11 7.81
C VAL A 297 13.03 6.65 8.53
N TYR A 298 12.85 7.67 9.37
CA TYR A 298 13.96 8.21 10.16
C TYR A 298 14.31 7.24 11.29
N LYS A 299 15.61 7.12 11.60
CA LYS A 299 16.07 6.31 12.73
C LYS A 299 15.65 6.93 14.06
N ASP A 300 15.56 8.26 14.08
CA ASP A 300 14.94 9.07 15.12
C ASP A 300 13.94 10.03 14.44
N GLU A 301 12.65 9.85 14.72
CA GLU A 301 11.58 10.63 14.09
C GLU A 301 11.62 12.13 14.46
N SER A 302 12.24 12.48 15.60
CA SER A 302 12.47 13.88 15.97
C SER A 302 13.49 14.58 15.05
N GLN A 303 14.34 13.81 14.38
CA GLN A 303 15.31 14.29 13.40
C GLN A 303 14.73 14.48 12.01
N THR A 304 13.41 14.31 11.83
CA THR A 304 12.73 14.61 10.57
C THR A 304 13.17 15.98 10.05
N ARG A 305 13.56 16.05 8.78
CA ARG A 305 14.11 17.29 8.20
C ARG A 305 13.04 18.37 8.10
N ALA A 306 13.46 19.63 8.30
CA ALA A 306 12.56 20.77 8.39
C ALA A 306 11.67 20.97 7.15
N TYR A 307 12.15 20.60 5.95
CA TYR A 307 11.39 20.79 4.72
C TYR A 307 10.12 19.91 4.60
N HIS A 308 9.98 18.88 5.44
CA HIS A 308 8.77 18.05 5.48
C HIS A 308 7.64 18.70 6.31
N TYR A 309 7.96 19.60 7.25
CA TYR A 309 6.99 20.14 8.20
C TYR A 309 5.94 21.08 7.60
N PRO A 310 6.29 22.03 6.69
CA PRO A 310 5.30 22.96 6.13
C PRO A 310 4.10 22.25 5.50
N ARG A 311 4.30 21.04 4.96
CA ARG A 311 3.28 20.20 4.31
C ARG A 311 2.29 19.55 5.31
N THR A 312 2.49 19.76 6.60
CA THR A 312 1.58 19.30 7.68
C THR A 312 0.83 20.46 8.35
N GLY A 313 1.12 21.70 7.93
CA GLY A 313 0.68 22.92 8.61
C GLY A 313 1.47 23.20 9.89
N LEU A 314 2.65 22.59 10.06
CA LEU A 314 3.51 22.74 11.23
C LEU A 314 4.86 23.36 10.88
N VAL A 315 5.52 23.88 11.91
CA VAL A 315 6.94 24.24 11.88
C VAL A 315 7.70 23.18 12.67
N LYS A 316 8.91 22.82 12.24
CA LYS A 316 9.75 21.88 12.97
C LYS A 316 9.95 22.38 14.42
N PRO A 317 9.67 21.56 15.45
CA PRO A 317 10.01 21.90 16.83
C PRO A 317 11.51 22.21 16.95
N ALA A 318 11.84 23.23 17.75
CA ALA A 318 13.23 23.64 18.01
C ALA A 318 14.03 22.54 18.72
#